data_AF-A0A1R3G5R7-F1
#
_entry.id   AF-A0A1R3G5R7-F1
#
_cell.length_a   1.000
_cell.length_b   1.000
_cell.length_c   1.000
_cell.angle_alpha   90.00
_cell.angle_beta   90.00
_cell.angle_gamma   90.00
#
_symmetry.space_group_name_H-M   'P 1'
#
loop_
_entity.id
_entity.type
_entity.pdbx_description
1 polymer ?
#
loop_
_entity_poly.entity_id
_entity_poly.type
_entity_poly.pdbx_seq_one_letter_code
_entity_poly.pdbx_strand_id
1 'polypeptide(L)'
;MVPTKEEERKLKEFKDESPFKLGPAEKFLKAVLDIPYAFKGVDAMLYIANFDSQIEHSEIEFLKRSFETLEAGRSARFQMSKAGDSFSTLQRTRVPGLQGRRRKLQIKAKADAAEYQKLLAR
;
A
#
# COMPACT_ATOMS: atom_id res chain seq x y z
N MET A 1 -31.51 -14.66 7.19
CA MET A 1 -32.64 -13.97 6.55
C MET A 1 -33.07 -12.86 7.48
N VAL A 2 -33.11 -11.61 7.01
CA VAL A 2 -33.56 -10.46 7.81
C VAL A 2 -35.07 -10.31 7.58
N PRO A 3 -35.91 -10.28 8.63
CA PRO A 3 -37.35 -10.10 8.48
C PRO A 3 -37.67 -8.72 7.89
N THR A 4 -38.75 -8.63 7.12
CA THR A 4 -39.25 -7.35 6.60
C THR A 4 -39.90 -6.53 7.72
N LYS A 5 -39.98 -5.21 7.55
CA LYS A 5 -40.60 -4.32 8.56
C LYS A 5 -42.03 -4.71 8.93
N GLU A 6 -42.78 -5.26 7.98
CA GLU A 6 -44.14 -5.75 8.24
C GLU A 6 -44.15 -7.02 9.09
N GLU A 7 -43.24 -7.96 8.82
CA GLU A 7 -43.09 -9.19 9.61
C GLU A 7 -42.61 -8.88 11.03
N GLU A 8 -41.67 -7.95 11.18
CA GLU A 8 -41.20 -7.49 12.49
C GLU A 8 -42.35 -6.92 13.34
N ARG A 9 -43.21 -6.09 12.73
CA ARG A 9 -44.36 -5.51 13.42
C ARG A 9 -45.35 -6.59 13.87
N LYS A 10 -45.69 -7.52 12.97
CA LYS A 10 -46.60 -8.65 13.28
C LYS A 10 -46.06 -9.51 14.42
N LEU A 11 -44.76 -9.78 14.45
CA LEU A 11 -44.11 -10.58 15.50
C LEU A 11 -44.08 -9.85 16.85
N LYS A 12 -43.89 -8.52 16.86
CA LYS A 12 -43.91 -7.69 18.09
C LYS A 12 -45.31 -7.52 18.68
N GLU A 13 -46.31 -7.36 17.83
CA GLU A 13 -47.71 -7.21 18.25
C GLU A 13 -48.32 -8.54 18.76
N PHE A 14 -47.64 -9.66 18.51
CA PHE A 14 -48.11 -10.98 18.91
C PHE A 14 -48.02 -11.19 20.43
N LYS A 15 -49.17 -11.30 21.10
CA LYS A 15 -49.30 -11.70 22.50
C LYS A 15 -49.37 -13.22 22.65
N ASP A 16 -48.76 -13.77 23.69
CA ASP A 16 -48.69 -15.22 23.92
C ASP A 16 -50.06 -15.86 24.24
N GLU A 17 -51.09 -15.03 24.50
CA GLU A 17 -52.50 -15.42 24.69
C GLU A 17 -53.27 -15.61 23.37
N SER A 18 -52.63 -15.37 22.22
CA SER A 18 -53.24 -15.55 20.90
C SER A 18 -53.65 -17.02 20.65
N PRO A 19 -54.82 -17.28 20.03
CA PRO A 19 -55.24 -18.65 19.67
C PRO A 19 -54.34 -19.28 18.60
N PHE A 20 -53.66 -18.45 17.79
CA PHE A 20 -52.58 -18.90 16.93
C PHE A 20 -51.33 -19.02 17.78
N LYS A 21 -50.60 -20.14 17.71
CA LYS A 21 -49.30 -20.29 18.38
C LYS A 21 -48.19 -20.05 17.38
N LEU A 22 -47.22 -19.21 17.74
CA LEU A 22 -46.01 -19.04 16.93
C LEU A 22 -45.26 -20.37 16.82
N GLY A 23 -44.74 -20.64 15.63
CA GLY A 23 -43.81 -21.73 15.40
C GLY A 23 -42.46 -21.51 16.10
N PRO A 24 -41.59 -22.55 16.21
CA PRO A 24 -40.28 -22.41 16.84
C PRO A 24 -39.40 -21.31 16.22
N ALA A 25 -39.42 -21.19 14.88
CA ALA A 25 -38.64 -20.18 14.15
C ALA A 25 -39.17 -18.75 14.40
N GLU A 26 -40.48 -18.57 14.47
CA GLU A 26 -41.10 -17.27 14.74
C GLU A 26 -40.86 -16.83 16.18
N LYS A 27 -40.90 -17.77 17.15
CA LYS A 27 -40.51 -17.51 18.54
C LYS A 27 -39.05 -17.05 18.65
N PHE A 28 -38.17 -17.70 17.91
CA PHE A 28 -36.77 -17.29 17.82
C PHE A 28 -36.64 -15.86 17.28
N LEU A 29 -37.31 -15.54 16.17
CA LEU A 29 -37.28 -14.18 15.60
C LEU A 29 -37.88 -13.14 16.55
N LYS A 30 -38.96 -13.46 17.26
CA LYS A 30 -39.55 -12.58 18.28
C LYS A 30 -38.53 -12.25 19.38
N ALA A 31 -37.84 -13.26 19.92
CA ALA A 31 -36.80 -13.05 20.92
C ALA A 31 -35.58 -12.25 20.40
N VAL A 32 -35.19 -12.47 19.14
CA VAL A 32 -34.12 -11.69 18.50
C VAL A 32 -34.53 -10.22 18.28
N LEU A 33 -35.80 -9.97 17.96
CA LEU A 33 -36.35 -8.62 17.75
C LEU A 33 -36.47 -7.79 19.04
N ASP A 34 -36.46 -8.43 20.21
CA ASP A 34 -36.39 -7.77 21.52
C ASP A 34 -34.98 -7.22 21.81
N ILE A 35 -33.94 -7.74 21.13
CA ILE A 35 -32.56 -7.26 21.26
C ILE A 35 -32.37 -6.01 20.37
N PRO A 36 -31.99 -4.86 20.95
CA PRO A 36 -31.73 -3.66 20.17
C PRO A 36 -30.64 -3.90 19.13
N TYR A 37 -30.89 -3.50 17.88
CA TYR A 37 -29.93 -3.60 16.77
C TYR A 37 -29.39 -5.02 16.50
N ALA A 38 -30.12 -6.09 16.87
CA ALA A 38 -29.65 -7.48 16.77
C ALA A 38 -29.01 -7.83 15.42
N PHE A 39 -29.70 -7.52 14.31
CA PHE A 39 -29.19 -7.82 12.96
C PHE A 39 -27.96 -6.99 12.58
N LYS A 40 -27.91 -5.71 12.98
CA LYS A 40 -26.71 -4.89 12.78
C LYS A 40 -25.52 -5.41 13.59
N GLY A 41 -25.78 -5.95 14.78
CA GLY A 41 -24.76 -6.61 15.60
C GLY A 41 -24.20 -7.84 14.89
N VAL A 42 -25.07 -8.66 14.29
CA VAL A 42 -24.66 -9.82 13.47
C VAL A 42 -23.86 -9.37 12.23
N ASP A 43 -24.28 -8.32 11.54
CA ASP A 43 -23.53 -7.77 10.40
C ASP A 43 -22.14 -7.29 10.80
N ALA A 44 -22.02 -6.60 11.95
CA ALA A 44 -20.73 -6.16 12.49
C ALA A 44 -19.87 -7.34 12.93
N MET A 45 -20.47 -8.40 13.49
CA MET A 45 -19.74 -9.61 13.88
C MET A 45 -19.27 -10.40 12.65
N LEU A 46 -20.09 -10.45 11.61
CA LEU A 46 -19.74 -11.04 10.31
C LEU A 46 -18.66 -10.23 9.61
N TYR A 47 -18.70 -8.90 9.73
CA TYR A 47 -17.60 -8.03 9.35
C TYR A 47 -16.37 -8.53 10.10
N ILE A 48 -16.28 -8.34 11.42
CA ILE A 48 -15.10 -8.68 12.27
C ILE A 48 -14.52 -10.07 11.98
N ALA A 49 -15.35 -11.11 11.91
CA ALA A 49 -14.90 -12.48 11.64
C ALA A 49 -14.21 -12.64 10.28
N ASN A 50 -14.55 -11.79 9.31
CA ASN A 50 -13.93 -11.75 7.99
C ASN A 50 -12.80 -10.71 7.88
N PHE A 51 -12.53 -9.87 8.90
CA PHE A 51 -11.42 -8.89 8.85
C PHE A 51 -10.07 -9.57 8.83
N ASP A 52 -9.87 -10.52 9.73
CA ASP A 52 -8.56 -11.16 9.92
C ASP A 52 -8.13 -11.95 8.67
N SER A 53 -9.06 -12.57 7.94
CA SER A 53 -8.71 -13.42 6.79
C SER A 53 -8.42 -12.66 5.49
N GLN A 54 -8.99 -11.47 5.27
CA GLN A 54 -8.76 -10.68 4.05
C GLN A 54 -7.64 -9.64 4.19
N ILE A 55 -7.45 -9.09 5.39
CA ILE A 55 -6.50 -7.98 5.61
C ILE A 55 -5.09 -8.50 5.93
N GLU A 56 -4.94 -9.64 6.60
CA GLU A 56 -3.63 -10.05 7.12
C GLU A 56 -2.62 -10.50 6.07
N HIS A 57 -3.04 -10.95 4.88
CA HIS A 57 -2.11 -11.64 3.97
C HIS A 57 -1.63 -10.84 2.76
N SER A 58 -2.38 -9.86 2.25
CA SER A 58 -1.96 -9.16 1.02
C SER A 58 -1.84 -7.65 1.21
N GLU A 59 -2.81 -6.99 1.81
CA GLU A 59 -2.82 -5.53 1.90
C GLU A 59 -1.79 -4.99 2.90
N ILE A 60 -1.66 -5.63 4.07
CA ILE A 60 -0.66 -5.26 5.08
C ILE A 60 0.76 -5.51 4.54
N GLU A 61 1.00 -6.66 3.89
CA GLU A 61 2.31 -6.95 3.30
C GLU A 61 2.66 -5.98 2.17
N PHE A 62 1.69 -5.67 1.31
CA PHE A 62 1.86 -4.70 0.22
C PHE A 62 2.18 -3.30 0.75
N LEU A 63 1.47 -2.85 1.80
CA LEU A 63 1.67 -1.54 2.40
C LEU A 63 3.03 -1.45 3.10
N LYS A 64 3.46 -2.50 3.80
CA LYS A 64 4.80 -2.62 4.39
C LYS A 64 5.90 -2.52 3.32
N ARG A 65 5.82 -3.32 2.25
CA ARG A 65 6.79 -3.29 1.14
C ARG A 65 6.87 -1.91 0.46
N SER A 66 5.73 -1.24 0.32
CA SER A 66 5.68 0.10 -0.27
C SER A 66 6.42 1.12 0.60
N PHE A 67 6.25 1.05 1.93
CA PHE A 67 6.99 1.90 2.87
C PHE A 67 8.49 1.62 2.85
N GLU A 68 8.89 0.35 2.88
CA GLU A 68 10.30 -0.07 2.80
C GLU A 68 10.98 0.48 1.53
N THR A 69 10.28 0.43 0.40
CA THR A 69 10.79 0.94 -0.89
C THR A 69 10.99 2.46 -0.84
N LEU A 70 10.05 3.20 -0.24
CA LEU A 70 10.15 4.65 -0.09
C LEU A 70 11.30 5.07 0.85
N GLU A 71 11.48 4.36 1.96
CA GLU A 71 12.59 4.61 2.89
C GLU A 71 13.95 4.32 2.23
N ALA A 72 14.05 3.21 1.51
CA ALA A 72 15.25 2.86 0.75
C ALA A 72 15.58 3.94 -0.30
N GLY A 73 14.57 4.44 -1.03
CA GLY A 73 14.74 5.52 -2.00
C GLY A 73 15.19 6.84 -1.38
N ARG A 74 14.67 7.19 -0.20
CA ARG A 74 15.11 8.36 0.57
C ARG A 74 16.57 8.23 1.01
N SER A 75 16.97 7.05 1.49
CA SER A 75 18.35 6.78 1.92
C SER A 75 19.33 6.80 0.75
N ALA A 76 18.96 6.19 -0.38
CA ALA A 76 19.76 6.23 -1.61
C ALA A 76 19.97 7.66 -2.12
N ARG A 77 18.93 8.51 -2.09
CA ARG A 77 19.04 9.92 -2.47
C ARG A 77 20.04 10.68 -1.59
N PHE A 78 20.08 10.38 -0.30
CA PHE A 78 21.05 10.98 0.64
C PHE A 78 22.48 10.51 0.35
N GLN A 79 22.69 9.23 0.01
CA GLN A 79 24.02 8.73 -0.37
C GLN A 79 24.51 9.32 -1.70
N MET A 80 23.62 9.45 -2.69
CA MET A 80 23.97 10.09 -3.97
C MET A 80 24.35 11.57 -3.80
N SER A 81 23.72 12.29 -2.85
CA SER A 81 24.12 13.66 -2.49
C SER A 81 25.55 13.70 -1.94
N LYS A 82 25.90 12.81 -1.00
CA LYS A 82 27.26 12.71 -0.44
C LYS A 82 28.31 12.34 -1.50
N ALA A 83 27.95 11.47 -2.45
CA ALA A 83 28.82 11.11 -3.57
C ALA A 83 29.02 12.27 -4.56
N GLY A 84 27.98 13.06 -4.81
CA GLY A 84 28.08 14.30 -5.60
C GLY A 84 28.99 15.33 -4.94
N ASP A 85 28.87 15.50 -3.62
CA ASP A 85 29.70 16.42 -2.84
C ASP A 85 31.17 15.99 -2.85
N SER A 86 31.47 14.70 -2.64
CA SER A 86 32.85 14.19 -2.70
C SER A 86 33.46 14.28 -4.10
N PHE A 87 32.67 14.05 -5.16
CA PHE A 87 33.10 14.24 -6.54
C PHE A 87 33.41 15.72 -6.84
N SER A 88 32.56 16.65 -6.39
CA SER A 88 32.80 18.09 -6.53
C SER A 88 34.04 18.56 -5.74
N THR A 89 34.27 17.96 -4.56
CA THR A 89 35.42 18.24 -3.70
C THR A 89 36.72 17.74 -4.35
N LEU A 90 36.70 16.54 -4.95
CA LEU A 90 37.80 15.99 -5.75
C LEU A 90 38.09 16.82 -7.01
N GLN A 91 37.08 17.47 -7.60
CA GLN A 91 37.29 18.43 -8.69
C GLN A 91 37.91 19.75 -8.20
N ARG A 92 37.64 20.18 -6.96
CA ARG A 92 38.16 21.44 -6.37
C ARG A 92 39.57 21.31 -5.81
N THR A 93 39.95 20.15 -5.28
CA THR A 93 41.33 19.89 -4.85
C THR A 93 42.24 19.76 -6.07
N ARG A 94 42.71 20.91 -6.58
CA ARG A 94 43.72 21.03 -7.63
C ARG A 94 45.06 20.54 -7.10
N VAL A 95 45.44 19.31 -7.41
CA VAL A 95 46.82 18.84 -7.21
C VAL A 95 47.68 19.42 -8.34
N PRO A 96 48.59 20.37 -8.07
CA PRO A 96 49.41 20.99 -9.11
C PRO A 96 50.40 19.95 -9.65
N GLY A 97 50.19 19.48 -10.88
CA GLY A 97 51.03 18.46 -11.53
C GLY A 97 50.25 17.48 -12.41
N LEU A 98 48.97 17.24 -12.12
CA LEU A 98 48.11 16.36 -12.94
C LEU A 98 47.43 17.08 -14.12
N GLN A 99 47.53 18.40 -14.20
CA GLN A 99 46.88 19.21 -15.23
C GLN A 99 47.50 19.01 -16.62
N GLY A 100 48.82 18.80 -16.70
CA GLY A 100 49.51 18.49 -17.96
C GLY A 100 49.16 17.10 -18.49
N ARG A 101 49.10 16.09 -17.61
CA ARG A 101 48.70 14.73 -17.99
C ARG A 101 47.23 14.67 -18.43
N ARG A 102 46.34 15.37 -17.72
CA ARG A 102 44.92 15.48 -18.10
C ARG A 102 44.71 16.16 -19.45
N ARG A 103 45.42 17.26 -19.74
CA ARG A 103 45.35 17.91 -21.07
C ARG A 103 45.83 16.98 -22.17
N LYS A 104 46.94 16.25 -21.98
CA LYS A 104 47.42 15.25 -22.95
C LYS A 104 46.41 14.13 -23.19
N LEU A 105 45.78 13.61 -22.13
CA LEU A 105 44.74 12.59 -22.23
C LEU A 105 43.47 13.09 -22.92
N GLN A 106 43.01 14.30 -22.64
CA GLN A 106 41.85 14.89 -23.30
C GLN A 106 42.11 15.20 -24.78
N ILE A 107 43.32 15.65 -25.13
CA ILE A 107 43.71 15.87 -26.53
C ILE A 107 43.75 14.54 -27.27
N LYS A 108 44.30 13.48 -26.67
CA LYS A 108 44.34 12.15 -27.26
C LYS A 108 42.93 11.59 -27.49
N ALA A 109 42.06 11.63 -26.47
CA ALA A 109 40.68 11.15 -26.60
C ALA A 109 39.87 11.91 -27.67
N LYS A 110 40.11 13.21 -27.83
CA LYS A 110 39.47 14.01 -28.90
C LYS A 110 40.00 13.66 -30.30
N ALA A 111 41.29 13.36 -30.42
CA ALA A 111 41.87 12.90 -31.69
C ALA A 111 41.29 11.54 -32.10
N ASP A 112 41.24 10.59 -31.16
CA ASP A 112 40.71 9.24 -31.40
C ASP A 112 39.22 9.30 -31.79
N ALA A 113 38.42 10.17 -31.15
CA ALA A 113 37.02 10.38 -31.52
C ALA A 113 36.84 11.00 -32.92
N ALA A 114 37.71 11.93 -33.32
CA ALA A 114 37.66 12.53 -34.65
C ALA A 114 38.07 11.53 -35.74
N GLU A 115 39.00 10.62 -35.45
CA GLU A 115 39.38 9.54 -36.35
C GLU A 115 38.24 8.53 -36.56
N TYR A 116 37.54 8.17 -35.47
CA TYR A 116 36.36 7.31 -35.54
C TYR A 116 35.22 7.92 -36.36
N GLN A 117 34.97 9.23 -36.22
CA GLN A 117 33.96 9.94 -37.01
C GLN A 117 34.32 10.02 -38.51
N LYS A 118 35.61 10.12 -38.85
CA LYS A 118 36.07 10.06 -40.26
C LYS A 118 35.91 8.67 -40.88
N LEU A 119 36.09 7.60 -40.09
CA LEU A 119 35.86 6.22 -40.53
C LEU A 119 34.38 5.93 -40.80
N LEU A 120 33.47 6.51 -40.01
CA LEU A 120 32.02 6.37 -40.21
C LEU A 120 31.47 7.14 -41.42
N ALA A 121 32.19 8.16 -41.89
CA ALA A 121 31.79 9.00 -43.02
C ALA A 121 32.33 8.51 -44.38
N ARG A 122 32.78 7.25 -44.46
CA ARG A 122 33.33 6.59 -45.64
C ARG A 122 32.43 5.44 -46.09
#